data_AF-A0A7Y3UNV3-F1
#
_entry.id   AF-A0A7Y3UNV3-F1
#
_cell.length_a   1.000
_cell.length_b   1.000
_cell.length_c   1.000
_cell.angle_alpha   90.00
_cell.angle_beta   90.00
_cell.angle_gamma   90.00
#
_symmetry.space_group_name_H-M   'P 1'
#
loop_
_entity.id
_entity.type
_entity.pdbx_description
1 polymer ?
#
loop_
_entity_poly.entity_id
_entity_poly.type
_entity_poly.pdbx_seq_one_letter_code
_entity_poly.pdbx_strand_id
1 'polypeptide(L)'
;MLRKVFCLIAVLVILPTFTATAAAERSSFLVFVTSGDQPTRYVTDIAYCDDANSTVNSDATEILNNGIHDDGGVVLPPDPGEEGKLTLLGIDSDGDGVRDDIQRYIYFTYPDDEKLRLGLTCYAKEFQGVLADADDRETSYEHAIKIARHRECLWYIKEMDEDVIDILNALLAEILNTHDRSIAYITYSDNLRGKNIRRFPQKEWKDSCSFDVDTTGGDQ
;
A
#
# COMPACT_ATOMS: atom_id res chain seq x y z
N MET A 1 -34.84 -43.38 60.45
CA MET A 1 -34.32 -42.49 59.41
C MET A 1 -35.02 -42.84 58.10
N LEU A 2 -36.00 -42.04 57.69
CA LEU A 2 -36.89 -42.34 56.56
C LEU A 2 -37.02 -41.07 55.72
N ARG A 3 -36.56 -41.08 54.47
CA ARG A 3 -36.92 -40.09 53.45
C ARG A 3 -36.58 -40.58 52.04
N LYS A 4 -37.65 -40.71 51.22
CA LYS A 4 -37.75 -40.57 49.75
C LYS A 4 -37.14 -41.74 48.95
N VAL A 5 -37.89 -42.70 48.37
CA VAL A 5 -39.03 -42.64 47.43
C VAL A 5 -38.83 -41.57 46.37
N PHE A 6 -38.41 -41.98 45.16
CA PHE A 6 -39.11 -41.60 43.93
C PHE A 6 -38.80 -42.61 42.82
N CYS A 7 -39.90 -43.19 42.32
CA CYS A 7 -40.03 -44.12 41.22
C CYS A 7 -39.77 -43.36 39.90
N LEU A 8 -38.81 -43.81 39.08
CA LEU A 8 -38.65 -43.26 37.74
C LEU A 8 -39.39 -44.15 36.74
N ILE A 9 -40.43 -43.56 36.16
CA ILE A 9 -41.34 -44.12 35.18
C ILE A 9 -40.62 -44.34 33.85
N ALA A 10 -40.82 -45.53 33.29
CA ALA A 10 -40.48 -45.88 31.92
C ALA A 10 -41.31 -45.08 30.92
N VAL A 11 -40.66 -44.45 29.93
CA VAL A 11 -41.31 -44.11 28.65
C VAL A 11 -40.36 -44.51 27.53
N LEU A 12 -40.74 -45.63 26.91
CA LEU A 12 -40.24 -46.16 25.65
C LEU A 12 -40.73 -45.24 24.52
N VAL A 13 -39.83 -44.51 23.85
CA VAL A 13 -40.13 -43.85 22.57
C VAL A 13 -39.23 -44.45 21.50
N ILE A 14 -39.88 -45.19 20.60
CA ILE A 14 -39.31 -45.80 19.41
C ILE A 14 -39.07 -44.68 18.39
N LEU A 15 -37.81 -44.47 18.00
CA LEU A 15 -37.44 -43.55 16.91
C LEU A 15 -37.13 -44.34 15.63
N PRO A 16 -37.50 -43.81 14.45
CA PRO A 16 -37.32 -44.48 13.17
C PRO A 16 -35.85 -44.50 12.73
N THR A 17 -35.44 -45.62 12.15
CA THR A 17 -34.13 -45.82 11.51
C THR A 17 -34.02 -44.96 10.25
N PHE A 18 -33.20 -43.90 10.30
CA PHE A 18 -32.73 -43.18 9.13
C PHE A 18 -31.46 -43.87 8.60
N THR A 19 -31.53 -44.41 7.38
CA THR A 19 -30.32 -44.84 6.64
C THR A 19 -29.71 -43.62 5.96
N ALA A 20 -28.68 -43.05 6.57
CA ALA A 20 -27.81 -42.06 5.94
C ALA A 20 -26.73 -42.79 5.12
N THR A 21 -26.75 -42.59 3.80
CA THR A 21 -25.58 -42.80 2.94
C THR A 21 -24.84 -41.47 2.89
N ALA A 22 -23.59 -41.45 3.35
CA ALA A 22 -22.66 -40.36 3.11
C ALA A 22 -21.21 -40.86 3.14
N ALA A 23 -20.44 -40.29 2.23
CA ALA A 23 -19.11 -40.66 1.77
C ALA A 23 -18.00 -40.69 2.84
N ALA A 24 -17.10 -41.66 2.62
CA ALA A 24 -15.67 -41.71 2.88
C ALA A 24 -14.97 -40.55 3.64
N GLU A 25 -14.35 -40.93 4.77
CA GLU A 25 -12.93 -40.71 5.16
C GLU A 25 -12.31 -39.30 4.91
N ARG A 26 -11.74 -38.56 5.89
CA ARG A 26 -10.64 -38.95 6.80
C ARG A 26 -10.27 -37.81 7.79
N SER A 27 -9.79 -38.23 8.96
CA SER A 27 -8.70 -37.65 9.78
C SER A 27 -8.79 -36.22 10.31
N SER A 28 -9.01 -36.14 11.62
CA SER A 28 -8.79 -34.98 12.49
C SER A 28 -7.31 -34.59 12.54
N PHE A 29 -6.99 -33.33 12.25
CA PHE A 29 -5.80 -32.66 12.79
C PHE A 29 -6.15 -31.21 13.14
N LEU A 30 -6.23 -30.95 14.44
CA LEU A 30 -6.38 -29.60 14.99
C LEU A 30 -5.01 -28.92 14.90
N VAL A 31 -4.86 -27.90 14.06
CA VAL A 31 -3.72 -26.99 14.13
C VAL A 31 -4.16 -25.72 14.85
N PHE A 32 -3.69 -25.57 16.07
CA PHE A 32 -3.67 -24.28 16.76
C PHE A 32 -2.58 -23.43 16.09
N VAL A 33 -2.95 -22.34 15.42
CA VAL A 33 -2.00 -21.29 15.06
C VAL A 33 -1.88 -20.36 16.26
N THR A 34 -0.79 -20.48 17.01
CA THR A 34 -0.36 -19.48 17.98
C THR A 34 0.26 -18.32 17.20
N SER A 35 -0.28 -17.12 17.32
CA SER A 35 0.34 -15.89 16.80
C SER A 35 1.67 -15.65 17.49
N GLY A 36 2.78 -15.86 16.79
CA GLY A 36 4.11 -15.61 17.33
C GLY A 36 5.16 -16.53 16.72
N ASP A 37 5.45 -16.34 15.43
CA ASP A 37 6.78 -16.45 14.83
C ASP A 37 6.62 -16.29 13.31
N GLN A 38 7.17 -15.20 12.76
CA GLN A 38 7.28 -15.00 11.32
C GLN A 38 8.52 -15.74 10.81
N PRO A 39 8.42 -16.54 9.72
CA PRO A 39 9.56 -17.27 9.18
C PRO A 39 10.57 -16.32 8.52
N THR A 40 11.86 -16.62 8.73
CA THR A 40 13.00 -16.02 8.03
C THR A 40 12.88 -16.21 6.52
N ARG A 41 13.08 -15.11 5.77
CA ARG A 41 12.96 -14.90 4.30
C ARG A 41 11.64 -14.31 3.79
N TYR A 42 11.24 -13.18 4.38
CA TYR A 42 10.35 -12.25 3.71
C TYR A 42 11.15 -11.54 2.61
N VAL A 43 10.75 -11.73 1.34
CA VAL A 43 11.28 -10.97 0.20
C VAL A 43 10.45 -9.69 0.12
N THR A 44 11.08 -8.53 0.26
CA THR A 44 10.41 -7.23 0.16
C THR A 44 10.23 -6.89 -1.31
N ASP A 45 9.06 -7.19 -1.85
CA ASP A 45 8.63 -6.71 -3.16
C ASP A 45 8.36 -5.19 -3.11
N ILE A 46 8.76 -4.50 -4.17
CA ILE A 46 8.90 -3.04 -4.25
C ILE A 46 7.56 -2.32 -4.54
N ALA A 47 6.45 -3.06 -4.48
CA ALA A 47 5.08 -2.55 -4.63
C ALA A 47 4.57 -1.87 -3.34
N TYR A 48 5.29 -0.85 -2.85
CA TYR A 48 5.21 -0.34 -1.47
C TYR A 48 4.00 0.55 -1.10
N CYS A 49 2.90 0.48 -1.84
CA CYS A 49 1.70 1.31 -1.62
C CYS A 49 0.38 0.57 -1.85
N ASP A 50 0.42 -0.74 -2.08
CA ASP A 50 -0.76 -1.58 -2.27
C ASP A 50 -0.68 -2.79 -1.34
N ASP A 51 -1.47 -2.77 -0.27
CA ASP A 51 -1.64 -3.87 0.67
C ASP A 51 -2.73 -4.88 0.23
N ALA A 52 -3.23 -4.78 -1.01
CA ALA A 52 -4.26 -5.66 -1.56
C ALA A 52 -3.82 -6.52 -2.77
N ASN A 53 -2.58 -6.41 -3.26
CA ASN A 53 -2.16 -7.16 -4.45
C ASN A 53 -1.79 -8.63 -4.15
N SER A 54 -2.78 -9.51 -4.23
CA SER A 54 -2.61 -10.98 -4.12
C SER A 54 -1.93 -11.66 -5.32
N THR A 55 -1.52 -10.91 -6.36
CA THR A 55 -1.02 -11.49 -7.61
C THR A 55 0.52 -11.54 -7.75
N VAL A 56 1.26 -11.08 -6.75
CA VAL A 56 2.71 -11.19 -6.74
C VAL A 56 3.11 -12.60 -6.31
N ASN A 57 3.64 -13.37 -7.25
CA ASN A 57 4.21 -14.69 -6.99
C ASN A 57 5.56 -14.54 -6.27
N SER A 58 5.56 -14.73 -4.96
CA SER A 58 6.75 -14.70 -4.08
C SER A 58 7.83 -15.73 -4.42
N ASP A 59 7.57 -16.65 -5.36
CA ASP A 59 8.51 -17.71 -5.77
C ASP A 59 9.30 -17.37 -7.04
N ALA A 60 9.15 -16.17 -7.60
CA ALA A 60 9.97 -15.72 -8.72
C ALA A 60 11.43 -15.59 -8.27
N THR A 61 12.32 -16.36 -8.92
CA THR A 61 13.75 -16.26 -8.69
C THR A 61 14.30 -15.03 -9.41
N GLU A 62 14.89 -14.10 -8.66
CA GLU A 62 15.64 -12.97 -9.21
C GLU A 62 16.72 -13.45 -10.19
N ILE A 63 16.67 -12.97 -11.44
CA ILE A 63 17.74 -13.22 -12.42
C ILE A 63 18.90 -12.28 -12.08
N LEU A 64 19.86 -12.79 -11.32
CA LEU A 64 21.12 -12.11 -11.06
C LEU A 64 21.94 -11.99 -12.35
N ASN A 65 22.34 -10.75 -12.66
CA ASN A 65 23.47 -10.37 -13.51
C ASN A 65 23.25 -10.31 -15.04
N ASN A 66 22.64 -9.21 -15.51
CA ASN A 66 22.70 -8.77 -16.92
C ASN A 66 23.46 -7.42 -17.11
N GLY A 67 24.40 -7.09 -16.22
CA GLY A 67 25.33 -5.97 -16.41
C GLY A 67 24.79 -4.58 -16.03
N ILE A 68 23.91 -4.48 -15.04
CA ILE A 68 23.49 -3.21 -14.43
C ILE A 68 24.36 -2.95 -13.18
N HIS A 69 24.75 -1.69 -12.98
CA HIS A 69 25.58 -1.26 -11.86
C HIS A 69 25.04 -1.77 -10.52
N ASP A 70 25.93 -2.38 -9.74
CA ASP A 70 25.67 -3.04 -8.47
C ASP A 70 25.65 -2.01 -7.32
N ASP A 71 24.46 -1.48 -7.03
CA ASP A 71 24.12 -0.68 -5.85
C ASP A 71 22.97 -1.29 -5.02
N GLY A 72 22.81 -2.63 -5.05
CA GLY A 72 21.87 -3.32 -4.16
C GLY A 72 20.55 -3.78 -4.78
N GLY A 73 20.49 -3.94 -6.10
CA GLY A 73 19.44 -4.75 -6.76
C GLY A 73 18.13 -4.02 -7.08
N VAL A 74 18.04 -2.70 -6.94
CA VAL A 74 16.86 -1.95 -7.40
C VAL A 74 16.95 -1.76 -8.91
N VAL A 75 16.09 -2.47 -9.65
CA VAL A 75 15.96 -2.30 -11.10
C VAL A 75 15.05 -1.10 -11.37
N LEU A 76 15.64 0.04 -11.72
CA LEU A 76 14.88 1.21 -12.17
C LEU A 76 14.48 1.08 -13.65
N PRO A 77 13.30 1.58 -14.05
CA PRO A 77 12.89 1.66 -15.44
C PRO A 77 13.81 2.60 -16.22
N PRO A 78 13.81 2.46 -17.57
CA PRO A 78 14.53 3.38 -18.42
C PRO A 78 14.03 4.82 -18.22
N ASP A 79 14.92 5.79 -18.38
CA ASP A 79 14.49 7.19 -18.41
C ASP A 79 13.66 7.45 -19.69
N PRO A 80 12.39 7.88 -19.55
CA PRO A 80 11.53 8.09 -20.71
C PRO A 80 11.86 9.40 -21.46
N GLY A 81 12.69 10.29 -20.89
CA GLY A 81 13.07 11.56 -21.50
C GLY A 81 11.87 12.41 -21.94
N GLU A 82 11.96 12.98 -23.14
CA GLU A 82 10.87 13.78 -23.70
C GLU A 82 9.66 12.95 -24.13
N GLU A 83 9.82 11.64 -24.39
CA GLU A 83 8.68 10.75 -24.70
C GLU A 83 7.74 10.64 -23.51
N GLY A 84 8.29 10.65 -22.28
CA GLY A 84 7.54 10.67 -21.02
C GLY A 84 6.65 11.90 -20.80
N LYS A 85 6.77 12.93 -21.64
CA LYS A 85 5.97 14.17 -21.57
C LYS A 85 4.87 14.24 -22.63
N LEU A 86 4.79 13.27 -23.55
CA LEU A 86 3.83 13.27 -24.66
C LEU A 86 2.38 13.04 -24.21
N THR A 87 2.20 12.36 -23.07
CA THR A 87 0.88 12.05 -22.50
C THR A 87 0.73 12.64 -21.10
N LEU A 88 -0.52 12.85 -20.69
CA LEU A 88 -0.83 13.38 -19.37
C LEU A 88 -0.21 12.52 -18.25
N LEU A 89 -0.39 11.19 -18.33
CA LEU A 89 0.10 10.23 -17.34
C LEU A 89 1.53 9.75 -17.59
N GLY A 90 2.17 10.17 -18.69
CA GLY A 90 3.54 9.79 -19.02
C GLY A 90 3.71 8.29 -19.30
N ILE A 91 4.92 7.80 -19.04
CA ILE A 91 5.31 6.39 -19.22
C ILE A 91 5.58 5.81 -17.83
N ASP A 92 4.98 4.65 -17.58
CA ASP A 92 5.19 3.76 -16.44
C ASP A 92 5.47 2.38 -17.07
N SER A 93 6.75 2.05 -17.22
CA SER A 93 7.21 0.89 -17.99
C SER A 93 7.18 -0.40 -17.19
N ASP A 94 7.32 -0.33 -15.87
CA ASP A 94 7.29 -1.47 -14.96
C ASP A 94 5.89 -1.72 -14.37
N GLY A 95 4.96 -0.78 -14.53
CA GLY A 95 3.55 -0.90 -14.14
C GLY A 95 3.32 -0.77 -12.64
N ASP A 96 4.25 -0.16 -11.90
CA ASP A 96 4.16 0.00 -10.44
C ASP A 96 3.18 1.11 -10.02
N GLY A 97 2.69 1.89 -10.99
CA GLY A 97 1.79 3.02 -10.83
C GLY A 97 2.50 4.37 -10.66
N VAL A 98 3.83 4.41 -10.77
CA VAL A 98 4.64 5.62 -10.74
C VAL A 98 5.28 5.81 -12.11
N ARG A 99 5.23 7.04 -12.62
CA ARG A 99 5.94 7.39 -13.84
C ARG A 99 7.44 7.13 -13.71
N ASP A 100 8.05 6.58 -14.75
CA ASP A 100 9.47 6.25 -14.81
C ASP A 100 10.36 7.45 -14.47
N ASP A 101 10.04 8.65 -14.98
CA ASP A 101 10.82 9.87 -14.71
C ASP A 101 10.76 10.29 -13.23
N ILE A 102 9.62 10.08 -12.57
CA ILE A 102 9.42 10.39 -11.15
C ILE A 102 10.08 9.36 -10.24
N GLN A 103 9.96 8.08 -10.54
CA GLN A 103 10.58 7.01 -9.77
C GLN A 103 12.11 7.18 -9.76
N ARG A 104 12.69 7.50 -10.92
CA ARG A 104 14.12 7.84 -11.05
C ARG A 104 14.49 9.11 -10.29
N TYR A 105 13.69 10.18 -10.41
CA TYR A 105 13.92 11.41 -9.66
C TYR A 105 13.99 11.16 -8.15
N ILE A 106 13.03 10.42 -7.60
CA ILE A 106 12.99 10.08 -6.17
C ILE A 106 14.23 9.27 -5.78
N TYR A 107 14.59 8.26 -6.56
CA TYR A 107 15.74 7.40 -6.28
C TYR A 107 17.06 8.18 -6.22
N PHE A 108 17.35 8.99 -7.24
CA PHE A 108 18.62 9.73 -7.31
C PHE A 108 18.68 10.93 -6.37
N THR A 109 17.55 11.51 -6.01
CA THR A 109 17.52 12.67 -5.09
C THR A 109 17.72 12.24 -3.64
N TYR A 110 17.24 11.06 -3.25
CA TYR A 110 17.27 10.56 -1.87
C TYR A 110 17.90 9.16 -1.78
N PRO A 111 19.16 8.96 -2.22
CA PRO A 111 19.78 7.63 -2.31
C PRO A 111 19.84 6.92 -0.96
N ASP A 112 20.13 7.68 0.11
CA ASP A 112 20.40 7.14 1.45
C ASP A 112 19.17 7.15 2.38
N ASP A 113 18.01 7.65 1.93
CA ASP A 113 16.79 7.77 2.76
C ASP A 113 15.67 6.89 2.18
N GLU A 114 15.78 5.58 2.42
CA GLU A 114 14.82 4.59 1.92
C GLU A 114 13.38 4.89 2.38
N LYS A 115 13.19 5.25 3.66
CA LYS A 115 11.86 5.59 4.21
C LYS A 115 11.24 6.77 3.46
N LEU A 116 12.03 7.81 3.22
CA LEU A 116 11.58 8.96 2.45
C LEU A 116 11.26 8.58 1.01
N ARG A 117 12.11 7.77 0.35
CA ARG A 117 11.83 7.26 -1.00
C ARG A 117 10.47 6.57 -1.04
N LEU A 118 10.19 5.64 -0.12
CA LEU A 118 8.90 4.94 -0.07
C LEU A 118 7.73 5.91 0.13
N GLY A 119 7.83 6.85 1.07
CA GLY A 119 6.79 7.85 1.30
C GLY A 119 6.51 8.73 0.08
N LEU A 120 7.56 9.14 -0.63
CA LEU A 120 7.45 9.93 -1.86
C LEU A 120 6.89 9.12 -3.03
N THR A 121 7.25 7.84 -3.14
CA THR A 121 6.68 6.92 -4.14
C THR A 121 5.18 6.75 -3.94
N CYS A 122 4.73 6.55 -2.69
CA CYS A 122 3.30 6.47 -2.37
C CYS A 122 2.57 7.77 -2.75
N TYR A 123 3.16 8.92 -2.40
CA TYR A 123 2.63 10.23 -2.77
C TYR A 123 2.56 10.43 -4.29
N ALA A 124 3.60 10.03 -5.03
CA ALA A 124 3.69 10.15 -6.48
C ALA A 124 2.68 9.26 -7.22
N LYS A 125 2.48 8.02 -6.74
CA LYS A 125 1.47 7.11 -7.27
C LYS A 125 0.06 7.68 -7.12
N GLU A 126 -0.27 8.19 -5.94
CA GLU A 126 -1.56 8.82 -5.70
C GLU A 126 -1.76 10.05 -6.60
N PHE A 127 -0.68 10.77 -6.91
CA PHE A 127 -0.70 11.89 -7.85
C PHE A 127 -0.95 11.47 -9.31
N GLN A 128 -0.63 10.24 -9.73
CA GLN A 128 -1.07 9.75 -11.04
C GLN A 128 -2.60 9.68 -11.10
N GLY A 129 -3.25 9.19 -10.03
CA GLY A 129 -4.70 9.19 -9.91
C GLY A 129 -5.30 10.60 -9.91
N VAL A 130 -4.69 11.53 -9.16
CA VAL A 130 -5.08 12.95 -9.17
C VAL A 130 -5.14 13.54 -10.58
N LEU A 131 -4.17 13.20 -11.43
CA LEU A 131 -4.13 13.68 -12.82
C LEU A 131 -5.13 12.94 -13.72
N ALA A 132 -5.30 11.63 -13.51
CA ALA A 132 -6.22 10.80 -14.30
C ALA A 132 -7.69 11.17 -14.09
N ASP A 133 -8.07 11.43 -12.83
CA ASP A 133 -9.47 11.63 -12.41
C ASP A 133 -9.76 13.09 -12.04
N ALA A 134 -8.96 14.03 -12.57
CA ALA A 134 -9.01 15.45 -12.21
C ALA A 134 -10.38 16.11 -12.47
N ASP A 135 -11.13 15.62 -13.46
CA ASP A 135 -12.45 16.16 -13.84
C ASP A 135 -13.61 15.55 -13.03
N ASP A 136 -13.39 14.43 -12.33
CA ASP A 136 -14.37 13.85 -11.41
C ASP A 136 -14.25 14.50 -10.02
N ARG A 137 -15.32 15.22 -9.64
CA ARG A 137 -15.37 15.95 -8.37
C ARG A 137 -15.31 15.05 -7.14
N GLU A 138 -15.95 13.89 -7.18
CA GLU A 138 -15.99 13.01 -6.01
C GLU A 138 -14.67 12.24 -5.88
N THR A 139 -14.16 11.69 -7.00
CA THR A 139 -12.84 11.04 -7.03
C THR A 139 -11.73 12.01 -6.64
N SER A 140 -11.79 13.27 -7.10
CA SER A 140 -10.88 14.34 -6.64
C SER A 140 -10.88 14.49 -5.11
N TYR A 141 -12.05 14.42 -4.47
CA TYR A 141 -12.13 14.51 -3.02
C TYR A 141 -11.53 13.28 -2.32
N GLU A 142 -11.74 12.08 -2.87
CA GLU A 142 -11.12 10.85 -2.37
C GLU A 142 -9.59 10.91 -2.46
N HIS A 143 -9.05 11.34 -3.61
CA HIS A 143 -7.62 11.56 -3.78
C HIS A 143 -7.07 12.57 -2.79
N ALA A 144 -7.80 13.66 -2.52
CA ALA A 144 -7.35 14.66 -1.55
C ALA A 144 -7.24 14.12 -0.12
N ILE A 145 -8.10 13.18 0.27
CA ILE A 145 -8.00 12.49 1.57
C ILE A 145 -6.74 11.62 1.63
N LYS A 146 -6.45 10.87 0.56
CA LYS A 146 -5.26 10.00 0.45
C LYS A 146 -3.96 10.81 0.40
N ILE A 147 -3.91 11.87 -0.40
CA ILE A 147 -2.79 12.83 -0.40
C ILE A 147 -2.56 13.42 0.99
N ALA A 148 -3.62 13.71 1.77
CA ALA A 148 -3.46 14.16 3.14
C ALA A 148 -2.79 13.09 4.02
N ARG A 149 -3.14 11.80 3.87
CA ARG A 149 -2.48 10.70 4.59
C ARG A 149 -1.00 10.58 4.22
N HIS A 150 -0.67 10.59 2.93
CA HIS A 150 0.72 10.51 2.47
C HIS A 150 1.55 11.70 2.98
N ARG A 151 0.97 12.91 3.01
CA ARG A 151 1.63 14.07 3.62
C ARG A 151 1.89 13.83 5.09
N GLU A 152 0.88 13.43 5.88
CA GLU A 152 1.05 13.14 7.31
C GLU A 152 2.14 12.08 7.57
N CYS A 153 2.19 11.02 6.75
CA CYS A 153 3.25 10.03 6.80
C CYS A 153 4.65 10.65 6.57
N LEU A 154 4.80 11.47 5.53
CA LEU A 154 6.08 12.15 5.24
C LEU A 154 6.50 13.09 6.37
N TRP A 155 5.55 13.84 6.95
CA TRP A 155 5.80 14.66 8.12
C TRP A 155 6.24 13.83 9.33
N TYR A 156 5.70 12.62 9.50
CA TYR A 156 6.14 11.70 10.55
C TYR A 156 7.56 11.18 10.30
N ILE A 157 7.86 10.71 9.08
CA ILE A 157 9.17 10.15 8.69
C ILE A 157 10.29 11.16 8.89
N LYS A 158 10.04 12.43 8.56
CA LYS A 158 11.03 13.50 8.72
C LYS A 158 10.93 14.20 10.08
N GLU A 159 10.29 13.60 11.07
CA GLU A 159 10.24 14.13 12.45
C GLU A 159 9.74 15.57 12.54
N MET A 160 8.81 15.93 11.66
CA MET A 160 8.28 17.29 11.48
C MET A 160 9.27 18.37 11.02
N ASP A 161 10.35 17.98 10.35
CA ASP A 161 11.23 18.92 9.68
C ASP A 161 10.44 19.80 8.69
N GLU A 162 10.73 21.10 8.69
CA GLU A 162 10.09 22.06 7.78
C GLU A 162 10.49 21.80 6.32
N ASP A 163 11.64 21.15 6.09
CA ASP A 163 12.16 20.75 4.78
C ASP A 163 11.19 19.82 4.02
N VAL A 164 10.25 19.15 4.71
CA VAL A 164 9.21 18.31 4.08
C VAL A 164 8.40 19.11 3.05
N ILE A 165 8.15 20.40 3.31
CA ILE A 165 7.41 21.25 2.38
C ILE A 165 8.21 21.45 1.09
N ASP A 166 9.52 21.71 1.21
CA ASP A 166 10.40 21.94 0.07
C ASP A 166 10.62 20.67 -0.73
N ILE A 167 10.79 19.52 -0.07
CA ILE A 167 10.83 18.20 -0.68
C ILE A 167 9.58 17.93 -1.52
N LEU A 168 8.38 18.17 -0.95
CA LEU A 168 7.12 17.97 -1.64
C LEU A 168 6.91 18.94 -2.80
N ASN A 169 7.32 20.20 -2.65
CA ASN A 169 7.24 21.19 -3.72
C ASN A 169 8.17 20.85 -4.89
N ALA A 170 9.39 20.39 -4.59
CA ALA A 170 10.34 19.94 -5.60
C ALA A 170 9.80 18.72 -6.35
N LEU A 171 9.29 17.71 -5.64
CA LEU A 171 8.64 16.56 -6.28
C LEU A 171 7.42 16.97 -7.11
N LEU A 172 6.57 17.88 -6.59
CA LEU A 172 5.40 18.35 -7.32
C LEU A 172 5.78 19.09 -8.61
N ALA A 173 6.89 19.82 -8.63
CA ALA A 173 7.39 20.48 -9.83
C ALA A 173 7.77 19.45 -10.91
N GLU A 174 8.39 18.34 -10.53
CA GLU A 174 8.68 17.23 -11.46
C GLU A 174 7.41 16.49 -11.91
N ILE A 175 6.45 16.30 -10.99
CA ILE A 175 5.17 15.68 -11.33
C ILE A 175 4.40 16.55 -12.34
N LEU A 176 4.36 17.87 -12.15
CA LEU A 176 3.60 18.82 -12.96
C LEU A 176 4.39 19.49 -14.09
N ASN A 177 5.50 18.87 -14.53
CA ASN A 177 6.47 19.40 -15.48
C ASN A 177 5.97 19.59 -16.94
N THR A 178 4.66 19.53 -17.19
CA THR A 178 4.03 19.88 -18.47
C THR A 178 2.83 20.79 -18.28
N HIS A 179 2.47 21.52 -19.34
CA HIS A 179 1.30 22.40 -19.35
C HIS A 179 0.02 21.63 -18.99
N ASP A 180 -0.21 20.48 -19.62
CA ASP A 180 -1.46 19.73 -19.46
C ASP A 180 -1.59 19.12 -18.05
N ARG A 181 -0.46 18.70 -17.45
CA ARG A 181 -0.43 18.23 -16.05
C ARG A 181 -0.77 19.36 -15.08
N SER A 182 -0.24 20.56 -15.33
CA SER A 182 -0.58 21.74 -14.53
C SER A 182 -2.06 22.11 -14.64
N ILE A 183 -2.65 22.02 -15.85
CA ILE A 183 -4.09 22.27 -16.05
C ILE A 183 -4.94 21.22 -15.32
N ALA A 184 -4.61 19.93 -15.45
CA ALA A 184 -5.32 18.86 -14.73
C ALA A 184 -5.27 19.07 -13.22
N TYR A 185 -4.11 19.44 -12.66
CA TYR A 185 -3.97 19.74 -11.25
C TYR A 185 -4.82 20.95 -10.81
N ILE A 186 -4.94 21.99 -11.63
CA ILE A 186 -5.82 23.13 -11.36
C ILE A 186 -7.29 22.68 -11.35
N THR A 187 -7.72 21.84 -12.31
CA THR A 187 -9.08 21.29 -12.34
C THR A 187 -9.39 20.47 -11.09
N TYR A 188 -8.47 19.58 -10.69
CA TYR A 188 -8.55 18.86 -9.42
C TYR A 188 -8.69 19.82 -8.23
N SER A 189 -7.84 20.87 -8.15
CA SER A 189 -7.87 21.85 -7.07
C SER A 189 -9.20 22.62 -6.99
N ASP A 190 -9.75 23.01 -8.15
CA ASP A 190 -11.05 23.66 -8.24
C ASP A 190 -12.18 22.75 -7.76
N ASN A 191 -12.09 21.45 -8.02
CA ASN A 191 -13.04 20.45 -7.52
C ASN A 191 -13.05 20.34 -5.98
N LEU A 192 -11.97 20.72 -5.29
CA LEU A 192 -11.90 20.72 -3.83
C LEU A 192 -12.49 21.95 -3.16
N ARG A 193 -12.92 22.97 -3.92
CA ARG A 193 -13.51 24.19 -3.35
C ARG A 193 -14.69 23.86 -2.44
N GLY A 194 -14.62 24.38 -1.21
CA GLY A 194 -15.63 24.22 -0.17
C GLY A 194 -15.59 22.88 0.58
N LYS A 195 -14.71 21.94 0.20
CA LYS A 195 -14.50 20.69 0.94
C LYS A 195 -13.57 20.96 2.13
N ASN A 196 -13.76 20.20 3.21
CA ASN A 196 -12.89 20.23 4.38
C ASN A 196 -12.26 18.84 4.55
N ILE A 197 -10.93 18.78 4.51
CA ILE A 197 -10.20 17.52 4.71
C ILE A 197 -9.69 17.52 6.15
N ARG A 198 -10.18 16.56 6.93
CA ARG A 198 -9.79 16.42 8.33
C ARG A 198 -8.37 15.88 8.43
N ARG A 199 -7.45 16.64 9.02
CA ARG A 199 -6.13 16.14 9.41
C ARG A 199 -6.26 15.23 10.64
N PHE A 200 -5.46 14.16 10.71
CA PHE A 200 -5.35 13.40 11.94
C PHE A 200 -4.54 14.17 12.99
N PRO A 201 -4.79 13.91 14.30
CA PRO A 201 -3.89 14.34 15.36
C PRO A 201 -2.46 13.88 15.06
N GLN A 202 -1.46 14.72 15.36
CA GLN A 202 -0.06 14.44 15.05
C GLN A 202 0.44 13.10 15.60
N LYS A 203 -0.04 12.72 16.78
CA LYS A 203 0.27 11.41 17.41
C LYS A 203 -0.20 10.19 16.59
N GLU A 204 -1.08 10.38 15.61
CA GLU A 204 -1.67 9.36 14.73
C GLU A 204 -1.10 9.45 13.29
N TRP A 205 -0.12 10.33 13.02
CA TRP A 205 0.44 10.49 11.67
C TRP A 205 1.22 9.27 11.19
N LYS A 206 1.83 8.52 12.11
CA LYS A 206 2.43 7.21 11.81
C LYS A 206 1.43 6.27 11.13
N ASP A 207 0.20 6.26 11.63
CA ASP A 207 -0.89 5.40 11.12
C ASP A 207 -1.39 5.84 9.73
N SER A 208 -0.88 6.97 9.21
CA SER A 208 -1.19 7.46 7.87
C SER A 208 -0.21 6.94 6.82
N CYS A 209 0.85 6.23 7.22
CA CYS A 209 1.75 5.54 6.31
C CYS A 209 1.12 4.26 5.77
N SER A 210 1.29 4.01 4.47
CA SER A 210 0.83 2.79 3.78
C SER A 210 1.85 1.64 3.84
N PHE A 211 2.94 1.83 4.59
CA PHE A 211 4.00 0.84 4.76
C PHE A 211 4.52 0.89 6.20
N ASP A 212 5.23 -0.16 6.61
CA ASP A 212 5.78 -0.28 7.95
C ASP A 212 7.08 0.55 8.10
N VAL A 213 6.93 1.73 8.69
CA VAL A 213 8.03 2.66 8.96
C VAL A 213 9.03 2.18 10.02
N ASP A 214 8.68 1.19 10.85
CA ASP A 214 9.58 0.68 11.89
C ASP A 214 10.54 -0.39 11.35
N THR A 215 10.13 -1.11 10.30
CA THR A 215 10.92 -2.20 9.71
C THR A 215 11.64 -1.81 8.42
N THR A 216 11.25 -0.70 7.78
CA THR A 216 11.95 -0.10 6.63
C THR A 216 13.25 0.57 7.09
N GLY A 217 14.36 0.46 6.35
CA GLY A 217 15.58 1.24 6.60
C GLY A 217 16.17 1.09 8.01
N GLY A 218 16.31 -0.15 8.50
CA GLY A 218 16.87 -0.45 9.81
C GLY A 218 18.23 0.25 10.07
N ASP A 219 18.38 0.77 11.29
CA ASP A 219 19.48 1.58 11.81
C ASP A 219 20.82 1.39 11.07
N GLN A 220 21.24 2.42 10.33
CA GLN A 220 22.64 2.62 9.96
C GLN A 220 23.30 3.59 10.93
#